data_AF-A0A078B2X9-F1
#
_entry.id   AF-A0A078B2X9-F1
#
_cell.length_a   1.000
_cell.length_b   1.000
_cell.length_c   1.000
_cell.angle_alpha   90.00
_cell.angle_beta   90.00
_cell.angle_gamma   90.00
#
_symmetry.space_group_name_H-M   'P 1'
#
loop_
_entity.id
_entity.type
_entity.pdbx_description
1 polymer ?
#
loop_
_entity_poly.entity_id
_entity_poly.type
_entity_poly.pdbx_seq_one_letter_code
_entity_poly.pdbx_strand_id
1 'polypeptide(L)'
;MKISKAYGGVTLGCAVITGTCQMMQNLERMQRQFTYENDYMEFKFNDMHQKEIGDDTAQFGYPDDGNGRYTQGRQYADWYYMNVTKRVIQNDLEHITTIIPLSLVTGLFNPYPTIGLLSTYFLGRVLYTKGYFMPEGALNKQRMVGSVLCNLSHVGVLGLTIYTAVMLRRGRLAKFIIPK
;
A
#
# COMPACT_ATOMS: atom_id res chain seq x y z
N MET A 1 -3.87 -7.10 -32.19
CA MET A 1 -4.00 -7.72 -30.85
C MET A 1 -5.44 -7.55 -30.38
N LYS A 2 -6.25 -8.61 -30.36
CA LYS A 2 -7.59 -8.53 -29.75
C LYS A 2 -7.42 -8.67 -28.24
N ILE A 3 -7.53 -7.58 -27.51
CA ILE A 3 -7.48 -7.59 -26.04
C ILE A 3 -8.76 -8.25 -25.53
N SER A 4 -8.61 -9.22 -24.63
CA SER A 4 -9.76 -9.85 -23.98
C SER A 4 -10.56 -8.82 -23.20
N LYS A 5 -11.90 -8.85 -23.29
CA LYS A 5 -12.77 -8.01 -22.44
C LYS A 5 -12.47 -8.19 -20.95
N ALA A 6 -11.98 -9.37 -20.55
CA ALA A 6 -11.57 -9.66 -19.18
C ALA A 6 -10.38 -8.82 -18.71
N TYR A 7 -9.54 -8.29 -19.61
CA TYR A 7 -8.43 -7.41 -19.24
C TYR A 7 -8.90 -6.14 -18.54
N GLY A 8 -10.11 -5.65 -18.86
CA GLY A 8 -10.73 -4.53 -18.14
C GLY A 8 -10.91 -4.81 -16.63
N GLY A 9 -11.13 -6.07 -16.26
CA GLY A 9 -11.20 -6.50 -14.86
C GLY A 9 -9.83 -6.44 -14.16
N VAL A 10 -8.74 -6.72 -14.88
CA VAL A 10 -7.37 -6.58 -14.35
C VAL A 10 -7.06 -5.11 -14.07
N THR A 11 -7.33 -4.23 -15.04
CA THR A 11 -7.08 -2.79 -14.87
C THR A 11 -7.92 -2.19 -13.75
N LEU A 12 -9.19 -2.62 -13.63
CA LEU A 12 -10.06 -2.21 -12.53
C LEU A 12 -9.51 -2.69 -11.17
N GLY A 13 -9.09 -3.96 -11.07
CA GLY A 13 -8.49 -4.50 -9.85
C GLY A 13 -7.24 -3.72 -9.43
N CYS A 14 -6.35 -3.42 -10.37
CA CYS A 14 -5.16 -2.61 -10.12
C CYS A 14 -5.51 -1.18 -9.66
N ALA A 15 -6.51 -0.55 -10.29
CA ALA A 15 -6.97 0.79 -9.91
C ALA A 15 -7.56 0.82 -8.50
N VAL A 16 -8.37 -0.18 -8.12
CA VAL A 16 -8.95 -0.30 -6.79
C VAL A 16 -7.86 -0.47 -5.72
N ILE A 17 -6.90 -1.36 -5.94
CA ILE A 17 -5.79 -1.60 -5.00
C ILE A 17 -4.96 -0.32 -4.80
N THR A 18 -4.58 0.33 -5.91
CA THR A 18 -3.81 1.58 -5.86
C THR A 18 -4.62 2.69 -5.16
N GLY A 19 -5.91 2.78 -5.45
CA GLY A 19 -6.84 3.70 -4.80
C GLY A 19 -6.90 3.49 -3.29
N THR A 20 -6.94 2.24 -2.81
CA THR A 20 -6.91 1.97 -1.36
C THR A 20 -5.62 2.39 -0.68
N CYS A 21 -4.48 2.24 -1.36
CA CYS A 21 -3.21 2.75 -0.83
C CYS A 21 -3.20 4.28 -0.75
N GLN A 22 -3.71 4.96 -1.79
CA GLN A 22 -3.84 6.42 -1.78
C GLN A 22 -4.78 6.90 -0.65
N MET A 23 -5.89 6.19 -0.41
CA MET A 23 -6.79 6.49 0.70
C MET A 23 -6.07 6.36 2.05
N MET A 24 -5.25 5.31 2.24
CA MET A 24 -4.48 5.15 3.47
C MET A 24 -3.45 6.28 3.68
N GLN A 25 -2.79 6.75 2.63
CA GLN A 25 -1.90 7.92 2.70
C GLN A 25 -2.66 9.19 3.11
N ASN A 26 -3.87 9.39 2.56
CA ASN A 26 -4.70 10.53 2.95
C ASN A 26 -5.16 10.44 4.42
N LEU A 27 -5.43 9.22 4.93
CA LEU A 27 -5.74 9.00 6.34
C LEU A 27 -4.55 9.37 7.24
N GLU A 28 -3.31 9.03 6.88
CA GLU A 28 -2.12 9.42 7.64
C GLU A 28 -1.92 10.93 7.64
N ARG A 29 -2.15 11.60 6.51
CA ARG A 29 -2.13 13.06 6.45
C ARG A 29 -3.16 13.69 7.39
N MET A 30 -4.39 13.16 7.44
CA MET A 30 -5.40 13.64 8.38
C MET A 30 -5.00 13.35 9.83
N GLN A 31 -4.47 12.17 10.12
CA GLN A 31 -3.97 11.84 11.46
C GLN A 31 -2.88 12.81 11.91
N ARG A 32 -1.95 13.19 11.03
CA ARG A 32 -0.93 14.21 11.30
C ARG A 32 -1.54 15.57 11.66
N GLN A 33 -2.64 15.96 11.02
CA GLN A 33 -3.32 17.22 11.35
C GLN A 33 -3.84 17.23 12.80
N PHE A 34 -4.38 16.11 13.27
CA PHE A 34 -4.84 15.97 14.65
C PHE A 34 -3.70 15.78 15.65
N THR A 35 -2.66 15.03 15.29
CA THR A 35 -1.51 14.81 16.18
C THR A 35 -0.60 16.02 16.26
N TYR A 36 -0.54 16.88 15.24
CA TYR A 36 0.33 18.05 15.18
C TYR A 36 -0.47 19.33 14.93
N GLU A 37 -1.37 19.64 15.86
CA GLU A 37 -2.11 20.91 15.89
C GLU A 37 -1.15 22.11 15.85
N ASN A 38 -1.49 23.13 15.06
CA ASN A 38 -0.64 24.30 14.85
C ASN A 38 -0.31 25.02 16.16
N ASP A 39 -1.30 25.21 17.04
CA ASP A 39 -1.12 25.89 18.32
C ASP A 39 -0.05 25.21 19.20
N TYR A 40 -0.02 23.88 19.20
CA TYR A 40 1.02 23.13 19.91
C TYR A 40 2.39 23.31 19.27
N MET A 41 2.45 23.26 17.93
CA MET A 41 3.69 23.39 17.17
C MET A 41 4.30 24.78 17.39
N GLU A 42 3.48 25.82 17.31
CA GLU A 42 3.88 27.19 17.58
C GLU A 42 4.35 27.35 19.04
N PHE A 43 3.54 26.89 20.00
CA PHE A 43 3.86 27.03 21.43
C PHE A 43 5.15 26.32 21.84
N LYS A 44 5.42 25.11 21.30
CA LYS A 44 6.59 24.31 21.70
C LYS A 44 7.83 24.58 20.89
N PHE A 45 7.70 24.90 19.61
CA PHE A 45 8.82 24.86 18.68
C PHE A 45 9.09 26.17 17.95
N ASN A 46 8.22 27.18 17.99
CA ASN A 46 8.41 28.41 17.20
C ASN A 46 9.70 29.14 17.52
N ASP A 47 9.96 29.43 18.80
CA ASP A 47 11.18 30.15 19.20
C ASP A 47 12.46 29.42 18.77
N MET A 48 12.48 28.09 18.91
CA MET A 48 13.61 27.25 18.50
C MET A 48 13.74 27.21 16.98
N HIS A 49 12.63 27.04 16.26
CA HIS A 49 12.63 26.93 14.80
C HIS A 49 13.04 28.24 14.15
N GLN A 50 12.53 29.37 14.63
CA GLN A 50 12.93 30.68 14.15
C GLN A 50 14.42 30.93 14.44
N LYS A 51 14.89 30.63 15.65
CA LYS A 51 16.30 30.83 16.01
C LYS A 51 17.28 29.97 15.22
N GLU A 52 16.96 28.69 14.99
CA GLU A 52 17.87 27.74 14.34
C GLU A 52 17.73 27.68 12.82
N ILE A 53 16.52 27.91 12.28
CA ILE A 53 16.20 27.75 10.86
C ILE A 53 15.79 29.09 10.21
N GLY A 54 15.15 29.99 10.95
CA GLY A 54 14.73 31.31 10.43
C GLY A 54 13.43 31.27 9.62
N ASP A 55 12.64 30.21 9.76
CA ASP A 55 11.37 29.98 9.04
C ASP A 55 10.21 29.77 10.03
N ASP A 56 8.98 29.69 9.51
CA ASP A 56 7.77 29.37 10.27
C ASP A 56 7.79 27.91 10.76
N THR A 57 7.11 27.63 11.87
CA THR A 57 7.03 26.24 12.38
C THR A 57 6.44 25.28 11.39
N ALA A 58 7.01 24.08 11.36
CA ALA A 58 6.67 23.11 10.36
C ALA A 58 5.22 22.58 10.50
N GLN A 59 4.47 22.69 9.40
CA GLN A 59 3.06 22.31 9.35
C GLN A 59 2.87 20.79 9.45
N PHE A 60 1.80 20.39 10.15
CA PHE A 60 1.42 19.00 10.37
C PHE A 60 2.52 18.13 10.97
N GLY A 61 3.56 18.72 11.57
CA GLY A 61 4.72 18.01 12.10
C GLY A 61 5.63 17.42 11.02
N TYR A 62 5.66 17.94 9.79
CA TYR A 62 6.76 17.60 8.87
C TYR A 62 8.08 18.19 9.40
N PRO A 63 9.26 17.58 9.18
CA PRO A 63 9.52 16.29 8.54
C PRO A 63 9.43 15.08 9.49
N ASP A 64 8.84 15.20 10.69
CA ASP A 64 8.83 14.14 11.71
C ASP A 64 8.10 12.87 11.23
N ASP A 65 8.84 11.77 11.15
CA ASP A 65 8.34 10.48 10.71
C ASP A 65 7.69 9.65 11.84
N GLY A 66 7.39 10.26 12.97
CA GLY A 66 6.70 9.66 14.10
C GLY A 66 7.64 9.15 15.19
N ASN A 67 8.94 9.36 15.03
CA ASN A 67 9.96 9.09 16.05
C ASN A 67 10.90 10.28 16.27
N GLY A 68 10.55 11.45 15.72
CA GLY A 68 11.33 12.68 15.82
C GLY A 68 11.01 13.55 17.03
N ARG A 69 11.56 14.77 17.01
CA ARG A 69 11.47 15.76 18.09
C ARG A 69 10.03 16.21 18.37
N TYR A 70 9.18 16.28 17.34
CA TYR A 70 7.81 16.76 17.48
C TYR A 70 6.92 15.70 18.13
N THR A 71 7.16 14.41 17.84
CA THR A 71 6.40 13.30 18.43
C THR A 71 6.71 13.08 19.91
N GLN A 72 7.94 13.36 20.36
CA GLN A 72 8.37 13.07 21.74
C GLN A 72 7.54 13.79 22.82
N GLY A 73 6.94 14.93 22.48
CA GLY A 73 6.07 15.67 23.40
C GLY A 73 4.59 15.30 23.30
N ARG A 74 4.22 14.27 22.54
CA ARG A 74 2.83 13.79 22.36
C ARG A 74 2.52 12.59 23.24
N GLN A 75 1.22 12.27 23.35
CA GLN A 75 0.80 11.13 24.14
C GLN A 75 1.26 9.83 23.47
N TYR A 76 1.49 8.81 24.30
CA TYR A 76 1.89 7.48 23.82
C TYR A 76 0.92 6.92 22.78
N ALA A 77 -0.39 7.15 22.96
CA ALA A 77 -1.42 6.71 22.02
C ALA A 77 -1.21 7.32 20.62
N ASP A 78 -0.95 8.63 20.53
CA ASP A 78 -0.74 9.32 19.26
C ASP A 78 0.52 8.79 18.54
N TRP A 79 1.61 8.64 19.29
CA TRP A 79 2.84 8.02 18.80
C TRP A 79 2.58 6.61 18.27
N TYR A 80 1.90 5.77 19.05
CA TYR A 80 1.63 4.38 18.69
C TYR A 80 0.78 4.27 17.41
N TYR A 81 -0.35 4.96 17.36
CA TYR A 81 -1.25 4.90 16.21
C TYR A 81 -0.59 5.47 14.95
N MET A 82 0.19 6.55 15.06
CA MET A 82 0.88 7.12 13.89
C MET A 82 1.91 6.14 13.32
N ASN A 83 2.69 5.49 14.19
CA ASN A 83 3.66 4.48 13.77
C ASN A 83 2.98 3.23 13.17
N VAL A 84 1.84 2.81 13.73
CA VAL A 84 1.02 1.71 13.16
C VAL A 84 0.53 2.06 11.77
N THR A 85 -0.08 3.24 11.58
CA THR A 85 -0.56 3.71 10.28
C THR A 85 0.56 3.74 9.25
N LYS A 86 1.73 4.29 9.62
CA LYS A 86 2.92 4.33 8.76
C LYS A 86 3.39 2.94 8.37
N ARG A 87 3.40 1.98 9.31
CA ARG A 87 3.81 0.60 9.01
C ARG A 87 2.88 -0.07 8.01
N VAL A 88 1.57 0.17 8.11
CA VAL A 88 0.58 -0.36 7.15
C VAL A 88 0.79 0.23 5.76
N ILE A 89 1.02 1.55 5.66
CA ILE A 89 1.22 2.27 4.40
C ILE A 89 2.53 1.83 3.72
N GLN A 90 3.63 1.81 4.46
CA GLN A 90 4.94 1.42 3.92
C GLN A 90 4.89 -0.01 3.38
N ASN A 91 4.29 -0.94 4.13
CA ASN A 91 4.10 -2.29 3.67
C ASN A 91 3.20 -2.37 2.42
N ASP A 92 2.15 -1.54 2.31
CA ASP A 92 1.34 -1.49 1.09
C ASP A 92 2.15 -1.04 -0.13
N LEU A 93 2.93 0.03 0.05
CA LEU A 93 3.76 0.59 -1.02
C LEU A 93 4.79 -0.41 -1.52
N GLU A 94 5.47 -1.11 -0.62
CA GLU A 94 6.40 -2.19 -0.95
C GLU A 94 5.73 -3.25 -1.84
N HIS A 95 4.52 -3.70 -1.46
CA HIS A 95 3.80 -4.72 -2.21
C HIS A 95 3.21 -4.21 -3.54
N ILE A 96 2.73 -2.97 -3.60
CA ILE A 96 2.14 -2.38 -4.81
C ILE A 96 3.17 -2.25 -5.92
N THR A 97 4.41 -1.91 -5.59
CA THR A 97 5.50 -1.76 -6.56
C THR A 97 5.75 -3.05 -7.34
N THR A 98 5.46 -4.21 -6.75
CA THR A 98 5.63 -5.51 -7.41
C THR A 98 4.33 -6.04 -8.00
N ILE A 99 3.21 -6.02 -7.27
CA ILE A 99 2.00 -6.73 -7.71
C ILE A 99 1.32 -6.06 -8.90
N ILE A 100 1.33 -4.73 -8.98
CA ILE A 100 0.62 -3.98 -10.03
C ILE A 100 1.31 -4.15 -11.39
N PRO A 101 2.62 -3.88 -11.56
CA PRO A 101 3.26 -4.03 -12.85
C PRO A 101 3.20 -5.47 -13.37
N LEU A 102 3.44 -6.44 -12.49
CA LEU A 102 3.40 -7.85 -12.85
C LEU A 102 2.00 -8.28 -13.28
N SER A 103 0.96 -7.84 -12.57
CA SER A 103 -0.43 -8.18 -12.88
C SER A 103 -0.91 -7.55 -14.17
N LEU A 104 -0.47 -6.32 -14.50
CA LEU A 104 -0.77 -5.70 -15.80
C LEU A 104 -0.15 -6.52 -16.94
N VAL A 105 1.08 -7.00 -16.79
CA VAL A 105 1.75 -7.83 -17.80
C VAL A 105 1.11 -9.22 -17.91
N THR A 106 0.91 -9.94 -16.80
CA THR A 106 0.31 -11.28 -16.83
C THR A 106 -1.15 -11.26 -17.25
N GLY A 107 -1.87 -10.19 -16.91
CA GLY A 107 -3.27 -10.01 -17.25
C GLY A 107 -3.54 -9.91 -18.75
N LEU A 108 -2.56 -9.46 -19.55
CA LEU A 108 -2.69 -9.42 -21.01
C LEU A 108 -2.84 -10.83 -21.61
N PHE A 109 -2.17 -11.82 -21.02
CA PHE A 109 -2.14 -13.19 -21.52
C PHE A 109 -3.09 -14.11 -20.76
N ASN A 110 -3.22 -13.91 -19.45
CA ASN A 110 -3.96 -14.75 -18.53
C ASN A 110 -4.85 -13.88 -17.61
N PRO A 111 -5.91 -13.22 -18.15
CA PRO A 111 -6.69 -12.25 -17.39
C PRO A 111 -7.47 -12.87 -16.23
N TYR A 112 -8.16 -14.00 -16.43
CA TYR A 112 -8.97 -14.65 -15.38
C TYR A 112 -8.19 -15.04 -14.11
N PRO A 113 -7.06 -15.77 -14.19
CA PRO A 113 -6.29 -16.08 -12.99
C PRO A 113 -5.69 -14.82 -12.35
N THR A 114 -5.30 -13.83 -13.15
CA THR A 114 -4.79 -12.54 -12.64
C THR A 114 -5.88 -11.80 -11.83
N ILE A 115 -7.12 -11.76 -12.32
CA ILE A 115 -8.25 -11.16 -11.58
C ILE A 115 -8.45 -11.87 -10.24
N GLY A 116 -8.47 -13.21 -10.23
CA GLY A 116 -8.63 -13.99 -9.01
C GLY A 116 -7.54 -13.65 -7.97
N LEU A 117 -6.28 -13.60 -8.40
CA LEU A 117 -5.16 -13.23 -7.54
C LEU A 117 -5.26 -11.79 -7.02
N LEU A 118 -5.63 -10.82 -7.87
CA LEU A 118 -5.84 -9.44 -7.44
C LEU A 118 -6.99 -9.31 -6.44
N SER A 119 -8.09 -10.04 -6.62
CA SER A 119 -9.20 -10.09 -5.66
C SER A 119 -8.76 -10.69 -4.32
N THR A 120 -7.99 -11.79 -4.34
CA THR A 120 -7.43 -12.38 -3.11
C THR A 120 -6.49 -11.41 -2.40
N TYR A 121 -5.65 -10.68 -3.15
CA TYR A 121 -4.77 -9.65 -2.59
C TYR A 121 -5.58 -8.54 -1.93
N PHE A 122 -6.57 -7.99 -2.63
CA PHE A 122 -7.41 -6.92 -2.11
C PHE A 122 -8.11 -7.31 -0.80
N LEU A 123 -8.71 -8.51 -0.75
CA LEU A 123 -9.33 -9.02 0.47
C LEU A 123 -8.30 -9.23 1.59
N GLY A 124 -7.13 -9.77 1.24
CA GLY A 124 -5.99 -9.89 2.16
C GLY A 124 -5.59 -8.54 2.75
N ARG A 125 -5.53 -7.48 1.95
CA ARG A 125 -5.19 -6.12 2.39
C ARG A 125 -6.23 -5.54 3.33
N VAL A 126 -7.52 -5.70 3.02
CA VAL A 126 -8.59 -5.23 3.91
C VAL A 126 -8.50 -5.91 5.28
N LEU A 127 -8.27 -7.23 5.32
CA LEU A 127 -8.11 -7.97 6.57
C LEU A 127 -6.83 -7.60 7.32
N TYR A 128 -5.73 -7.43 6.60
CA TYR A 128 -4.43 -7.05 7.16
C TYR A 128 -4.50 -5.68 7.83
N THR A 129 -5.03 -4.68 7.13
CA THR A 129 -5.20 -3.31 7.65
C THR A 129 -6.13 -3.30 8.86
N LYS A 130 -7.30 -3.93 8.78
CA LYS A 130 -8.22 -4.02 9.93
C LYS A 130 -7.58 -4.67 11.15
N GLY A 131 -6.81 -5.75 10.95
CA GLY A 131 -6.12 -6.45 12.02
C GLY A 131 -5.08 -5.58 12.75
N TYR A 132 -4.43 -4.64 12.06
CA TYR A 132 -3.46 -3.72 12.70
C TYR A 132 -4.10 -2.72 13.65
N PHE A 133 -5.35 -2.31 13.39
CA PHE A 133 -6.07 -1.34 14.21
C PHE A 133 -6.87 -2.00 15.35
N MET A 134 -6.86 -3.33 15.45
CA MET A 134 -7.48 -4.04 16.59
C MET A 134 -6.58 -4.00 17.83
N PRO A 135 -7.15 -4.18 19.05
CA PRO A 135 -6.38 -4.12 20.30
C PRO A 135 -5.22 -5.13 20.37
N GLU A 136 -5.35 -6.30 19.76
CA GLU A 136 -4.27 -7.29 19.72
C GLU A 136 -3.14 -6.92 18.73
N GLY A 137 -3.39 -5.90 17.88
CA GLY A 137 -2.44 -5.31 16.94
C GLY A 137 -1.68 -6.35 16.11
N ALA A 138 -0.38 -6.46 16.37
CA ALA A 138 0.49 -7.37 15.63
C ALA A 138 0.17 -8.88 15.86
N LEU A 139 -0.39 -9.26 17.01
CA LEU A 139 -0.72 -10.65 17.31
C LEU A 139 -2.11 -11.05 16.82
N ASN A 140 -2.84 -10.12 16.19
CA ASN A 140 -4.18 -10.38 15.72
C ASN A 140 -4.18 -11.45 14.60
N LYS A 141 -5.00 -12.50 14.77
CA LYS A 141 -5.13 -13.59 13.80
C LYS A 141 -5.63 -13.10 12.44
N GLN A 142 -6.48 -12.07 12.39
CA GLN A 142 -6.96 -11.48 11.13
C GLN A 142 -5.82 -10.83 10.35
N ARG A 143 -4.88 -10.16 11.03
CA ARG A 143 -3.66 -9.63 10.41
C ARG A 143 -2.84 -10.74 9.77
N MET A 144 -2.66 -11.86 10.48
CA MET A 144 -1.92 -13.02 9.97
C MET A 144 -2.60 -13.63 8.74
N VAL A 145 -3.92 -13.85 8.80
CA VAL A 145 -4.69 -14.37 7.66
C VAL A 145 -4.58 -13.41 6.47
N GLY A 146 -4.75 -12.11 6.69
CA GLY A 146 -4.58 -11.09 5.65
C GLY A 146 -3.19 -11.11 5.02
N SER A 147 -2.14 -11.25 5.84
CA SER A 147 -0.75 -11.35 5.38
C SER A 147 -0.53 -12.61 4.52
N VAL A 148 -1.07 -13.76 4.93
CA VAL A 148 -0.96 -15.01 4.18
C VAL A 148 -1.65 -14.87 2.81
N LEU A 149 -2.85 -14.29 2.76
CA LEU A 149 -3.56 -14.07 1.49
C LEU A 149 -2.79 -13.13 0.55
N CYS A 150 -2.21 -12.04 1.08
CA CYS A 150 -1.40 -11.11 0.30
C CYS A 150 -0.15 -11.78 -0.29
N ASN A 151 0.54 -12.57 0.51
CA ASN A 151 1.75 -13.29 0.09
C ASN A 151 1.44 -14.41 -0.91
N LEU A 152 0.37 -15.16 -0.70
CA LEU A 152 -0.10 -16.17 -1.66
C LEU A 152 -0.42 -15.54 -3.02
N SER A 153 -1.09 -14.39 -3.02
CA SER A 153 -1.35 -13.68 -4.26
C SER A 153 -0.06 -13.20 -4.93
N HIS A 154 0.89 -12.63 -4.18
CA HIS A 154 2.20 -12.23 -4.71
C HIS A 154 2.95 -13.38 -5.37
N VAL A 155 3.08 -14.50 -4.68
CA VAL A 155 3.74 -15.69 -5.20
C VAL A 155 2.99 -16.23 -6.42
N GLY A 156 1.66 -16.20 -6.41
CA GLY A 156 0.83 -16.59 -7.54
C GLY A 156 1.06 -15.71 -8.78
N VAL A 157 1.11 -14.38 -8.62
CA VAL A 157 1.37 -13.44 -9.72
C VAL A 157 2.80 -13.60 -10.25
N LEU A 158 3.78 -13.78 -9.36
CA LEU A 158 5.17 -14.08 -9.75
C LEU A 158 5.26 -15.38 -10.55
N GLY A 159 4.62 -16.44 -10.07
CA GLY A 159 4.56 -17.73 -10.77
C GLY A 159 3.90 -17.60 -12.14
N LEU A 160 2.80 -16.85 -12.24
CA LEU A 160 2.11 -16.60 -13.51
C LEU A 160 2.96 -15.76 -14.46
N THR A 161 3.77 -14.84 -13.93
CA THR A 161 4.73 -14.05 -14.71
C THR A 161 5.80 -14.95 -15.32
N ILE A 162 6.42 -15.81 -14.51
CA ILE A 162 7.44 -16.76 -14.98
C ILE A 162 6.85 -17.70 -16.03
N TYR A 163 5.66 -18.24 -15.78
CA TYR A 163 4.93 -19.08 -16.73
C TYR A 163 4.70 -18.35 -18.07
N THR A 164 4.21 -17.12 -18.01
CA THR A 164 3.94 -16.29 -19.19
C THR A 164 5.25 -16.03 -19.96
N ALA A 165 6.34 -15.70 -19.27
CA ALA A 165 7.65 -15.47 -19.88
C ALA A 165 8.18 -16.74 -20.58
N VAL A 166 8.09 -17.91 -19.95
CA VAL A 166 8.52 -19.19 -20.55
C VAL A 166 7.68 -19.53 -21.78
N MET A 167 6.37 -19.33 -21.73
CA MET A 167 5.47 -19.63 -22.84
C MET A 167 5.63 -18.67 -24.02
N LEU A 168 5.95 -17.40 -23.75
CA LEU A 168 6.32 -16.41 -24.77
C LEU A 168 7.63 -16.81 -25.44
N ARG A 169 8.66 -17.15 -24.66
CA ARG A 169 9.95 -17.62 -25.18
C ARG A 169 9.81 -18.85 -26.07
N ARG A 170 8.89 -19.76 -25.74
CA ARG A 170 8.61 -20.98 -26.53
C ARG A 170 7.68 -20.75 -27.72
N GLY A 171 7.21 -19.52 -27.97
CA GLY A 171 6.29 -19.18 -29.07
C GLY A 171 4.89 -19.80 -28.95
N ARG A 172 4.54 -20.36 -27.78
CA ARG A 172 3.27 -21.08 -27.56
C ARG A 172 2.10 -20.15 -27.25
N LEU A 173 2.38 -18.96 -26.72
CA LEU A 173 1.37 -17.93 -26.45
C LEU A 173 0.96 -17.14 -27.70
N ALA A 174 1.86 -16.98 -28.69
CA ALA A 174 1.59 -16.23 -29.91
C ALA A 174 0.49 -16.86 -30.80
N LYS A 175 0.32 -18.19 -30.72
CA LYS A 175 -0.69 -18.93 -31.49
C LYS A 175 -2.14 -18.59 -31.12
N PHE A 176 -2.38 -18.05 -29.92
CA PHE A 176 -3.71 -17.61 -29.48
C PHE A 176 -4.00 -16.13 -29.80
N ILE A 177 -2.98 -15.34 -30.19
CA ILE A 177 -3.08 -13.87 -30.33
C ILE A 177 -3.13 -13.43 -31.80
N ILE A 178 -2.60 -14.25 -32.71
CA ILE A 178 -2.63 -14.01 -34.15
C ILE A 178 -3.38 -15.17 -34.81
N PRO A 179 -4.69 -15.03 -35.11
CA PRO A 179 -5.32 -15.95 -36.04
C PRO A 179 -4.64 -15.77 -37.41
N LYS A 180 -4.31 -16.89 -38.06
CA LYS A 180 -3.90 -16.90 -39.47
C LYS A 180 -5.00 -16.30 -40.35
#